data_AF-A0A0W1R9M9-F1
#
_entry.id   AF-A0A0W1R9M9-F1
#
_cell.length_a   1.000
_cell.length_b   1.000
_cell.length_c   1.000
_cell.angle_alpha   90.00
_cell.angle_beta   90.00
_cell.angle_gamma   90.00
#
_symmetry.space_group_name_H-M   'P 1'
#
loop_
_entity.id
_entity.type
_entity.pdbx_description
1 polymer ?
#
loop_
_entity_poly.entity_id
_entity_poly.type
_entity_poly.pdbx_seq_one_letter_code
_entity_poly.pdbx_strand_id
1 'polypeptide(L)'
;MPVDIRDHPDAPDLETLGDITLEPVSADEIRQRLDDGDTLLEDQLRERDDIDAYVELNRRTQGGEYGDIGTALYRLVQLFGTPQLPGYEAGSDISERSDETFKYLFRVSADSEELPDEWLVTVHDWHVDLGVCLAGWESDGAAPAEMDTAVGLVSLALVTNVVTEPVQCEFKDIWY
;
A
#
# COMPACT_ATOMS: atom_id res chain seq x y z
N MET A 1 16.52 2.10 -15.77
CA MET A 1 16.83 2.61 -14.42
C MET A 1 15.48 2.91 -13.81
N PRO A 2 15.15 2.36 -12.65
CA PRO A 2 13.86 2.62 -12.03
C PRO A 2 13.63 4.12 -11.86
N VAL A 3 12.42 4.58 -12.11
CA VAL A 3 12.00 5.98 -11.93
C VAL A 3 11.02 6.09 -10.77
N ASP A 4 10.87 7.28 -10.20
CA ASP A 4 9.80 7.50 -9.21
C ASP A 4 8.45 7.29 -9.88
N ILE A 5 7.52 6.61 -9.19
CA ILE A 5 6.22 6.26 -9.74
C ILE A 5 5.42 7.47 -10.24
N ARG A 6 5.61 8.66 -9.66
CA ARG A 6 4.91 9.89 -10.10
C ARG A 6 5.43 10.44 -11.43
N ASP A 7 6.62 10.02 -11.86
CA ASP A 7 7.21 10.38 -13.15
C ASP A 7 7.14 9.22 -14.16
N HIS A 8 6.60 8.07 -13.76
CA HIS A 8 6.56 6.88 -14.60
C HIS A 8 5.54 7.07 -15.74
N PRO A 9 5.90 6.83 -17.01
CA PRO A 9 5.02 7.11 -18.16
C PRO A 9 3.76 6.24 -18.18
N ASP A 10 3.84 5.03 -17.64
CA ASP A 10 2.72 4.08 -17.57
C ASP A 10 2.04 4.07 -16.19
N ALA A 11 2.40 4.99 -15.27
CA ALA A 11 1.64 5.12 -14.03
C ALA A 11 0.27 5.78 -14.33
N PRO A 12 -0.81 5.31 -13.67
CA PRO A 12 -2.12 5.93 -13.82
C PRO A 12 -2.09 7.39 -13.34
N ASP A 13 -2.90 8.23 -13.98
CA ASP A 13 -3.12 9.60 -13.52
C ASP A 13 -4.08 9.65 -12.31
N LEU A 14 -4.18 10.82 -11.70
CA LEU A 14 -5.01 11.02 -10.51
C LEU A 14 -6.50 10.81 -10.77
N GLU A 15 -6.98 11.09 -11.99
CA GLU A 15 -8.39 10.86 -12.34
C GLU A 15 -8.69 9.36 -12.35
N THR A 16 -7.81 8.56 -12.98
CA THR A 16 -7.91 7.10 -13.02
C THR A 16 -7.85 6.48 -11.62
N LEU A 17 -6.97 7.00 -10.76
CA LEU A 17 -6.88 6.55 -9.36
C LEU A 17 -8.14 6.88 -8.55
N GLY A 18 -8.89 7.92 -8.91
CA GLY A 18 -10.11 8.33 -8.22
C GLY A 18 -11.26 7.32 -8.33
N ASP A 19 -11.23 6.44 -9.33
CA ASP A 19 -12.21 5.38 -9.55
C ASP A 19 -11.82 4.06 -8.84
N ILE A 20 -10.69 4.04 -8.12
CA ILE A 20 -10.21 2.88 -7.37
C ILE A 20 -10.53 3.06 -5.89
N THR A 21 -11.13 2.02 -5.29
CA THR A 21 -11.42 2.00 -3.86
C THR A 21 -10.34 1.25 -3.11
N LEU A 22 -9.84 1.84 -2.01
CA LEU A 22 -8.89 1.23 -1.09
C LEU A 22 -9.53 1.04 0.28
N GLU A 23 -9.74 -0.20 0.71
CA GLU A 23 -10.37 -0.54 1.98
C GLU A 23 -9.44 -1.36 2.88
N PRO A 24 -9.30 -1.03 4.17
CA PRO A 24 -8.52 -1.88 5.08
C PRO A 24 -9.25 -3.20 5.30
N VAL A 25 -8.56 -4.32 5.09
CA VAL A 25 -9.07 -5.64 5.48
C VAL A 25 -9.24 -5.66 7.00
N SER A 26 -10.36 -6.17 7.50
CA SER A 26 -10.64 -6.12 8.93
C SER A 26 -9.70 -7.03 9.72
N ALA A 27 -9.32 -6.61 10.94
CA ALA A 27 -8.48 -7.41 11.82
C ALA A 27 -9.12 -8.77 12.18
N ASP A 28 -10.46 -8.84 12.26
CA ASP A 28 -11.16 -10.09 12.56
C ASP A 28 -11.08 -11.07 11.38
N GLU A 29 -11.22 -10.58 10.14
CA GLU A 29 -11.04 -11.39 8.93
C GLU A 29 -9.61 -11.95 8.83
N ILE A 30 -8.60 -11.11 9.07
CA ILE A 30 -7.19 -11.51 9.05
C ILE A 30 -6.92 -12.57 10.12
N ARG A 31 -7.35 -12.34 11.36
CA ARG A 31 -7.14 -13.32 12.44
C ARG A 31 -7.83 -14.64 12.15
N GLN A 32 -9.05 -14.60 11.63
CA GLN A 32 -9.77 -15.81 11.26
C GLN A 32 -9.00 -16.62 10.20
N ARG A 33 -8.50 -15.96 9.13
CA ARG A 33 -7.69 -16.61 8.10
C ARG A 33 -6.45 -17.28 8.69
N LEU A 34 -5.72 -16.56 9.54
CA LEU A 34 -4.52 -17.08 10.19
C LEU A 34 -4.83 -18.24 11.16
N ASP A 35 -5.91 -18.14 11.93
CA ASP A 35 -6.36 -19.20 12.86
C ASP A 35 -6.81 -20.47 12.12
N ASP A 36 -7.35 -20.30 10.90
CA ASP A 36 -7.69 -21.40 9.98
C ASP A 36 -6.44 -22.03 9.32
N GLY A 37 -5.24 -21.49 9.61
CA GLY A 37 -3.96 -21.97 9.09
C GLY A 37 -3.61 -21.47 7.69
N ASP A 38 -4.30 -20.44 7.22
CA ASP A 38 -4.00 -19.78 5.95
C ASP A 38 -2.73 -18.93 6.05
N THR A 39 -2.05 -18.75 4.93
CA THR A 39 -0.81 -17.97 4.85
C THR A 39 -1.00 -16.78 3.93
N LEU A 40 -0.63 -15.58 4.41
CA LEU A 40 -0.57 -14.39 3.57
C LEU A 40 0.73 -14.45 2.75
N LEU A 41 0.59 -14.58 1.44
CA LEU A 41 1.69 -14.49 0.47
C LEU A 41 1.85 -13.04 0.05
N GLU A 42 3.10 -12.60 -0.09
CA GLU A 42 3.44 -11.23 -0.43
C GLU A 42 4.58 -11.20 -1.44
N ASP A 43 4.53 -10.23 -2.34
CA ASP A 43 5.54 -10.01 -3.36
C ASP A 43 5.90 -8.51 -3.44
N GLN A 44 7.14 -8.19 -3.04
CA GLN A 44 7.61 -6.82 -2.87
C GLN A 44 7.84 -6.16 -4.23
N LEU A 45 7.04 -5.14 -4.54
CA LEU A 45 7.06 -4.52 -5.88
C LEU A 45 8.39 -3.85 -6.20
N ARG A 46 9.12 -3.40 -5.17
CA ARG A 46 10.45 -2.81 -5.35
C ARG A 46 11.54 -3.82 -5.71
N GLU A 47 11.32 -5.10 -5.44
CA GLU A 47 12.27 -6.18 -5.75
C GLU A 47 11.97 -6.86 -7.10
N ARG A 48 10.87 -6.49 -7.74
CA ARG A 48 10.47 -7.01 -9.04
C ARG A 48 11.34 -6.46 -10.17
N ASP A 49 11.79 -7.36 -11.03
CA ASP A 49 12.59 -7.02 -12.21
C ASP A 49 11.74 -6.38 -13.34
N ASP A 50 10.43 -6.67 -13.39
CA ASP A 50 9.48 -6.18 -14.40
C ASP A 50 8.87 -4.82 -14.04
N ILE A 51 9.07 -4.33 -12.81
CA ILE A 51 8.60 -3.01 -12.37
C ILE A 51 9.79 -2.06 -12.28
N ASP A 52 9.91 -1.15 -13.23
CA ASP A 52 10.94 -0.10 -13.23
C ASP A 52 10.45 1.18 -12.53
N ALA A 53 9.73 1.02 -11.42
CA ALA A 53 9.22 2.10 -10.60
C ALA A 53 9.59 1.95 -9.11
N TYR A 54 9.72 3.07 -8.41
CA TYR A 54 9.88 3.11 -6.95
C TYR A 54 9.13 4.30 -6.34
N VAL A 55 8.99 4.32 -5.01
CA VAL A 55 8.39 5.45 -4.28
C VAL A 55 9.47 6.24 -3.56
N GLU A 56 9.64 7.52 -3.90
CA GLU A 56 10.48 8.44 -3.15
C GLU A 56 9.62 9.34 -2.25
N LEU A 57 9.51 9.01 -0.97
CA LEU A 57 8.74 9.87 -0.05
C LEU A 57 9.34 11.29 0.05
N ASN A 58 10.68 11.37 0.11
CA ASN A 58 11.42 12.62 0.25
C ASN A 58 11.92 13.20 -1.07
N ARG A 59 10.99 13.60 -1.94
CA ARG A 59 11.35 14.43 -3.10
C ARG A 59 11.72 15.83 -2.65
N ARG A 60 13.00 16.19 -2.79
CA ARG A 60 13.46 17.58 -2.83
C ARG A 60 13.03 18.27 -4.13
N THR A 61 11.73 18.48 -4.33
CA THR A 61 11.25 19.40 -5.37
C THR A 61 11.05 20.79 -4.77
N GLN A 62 11.16 21.84 -5.60
CA GLN A 62 11.21 23.24 -5.19
C GLN A 62 9.92 23.69 -4.44
N GLY A 63 9.82 23.39 -3.14
CA GLY A 63 8.64 23.74 -2.35
C GLY A 63 8.65 23.28 -0.88
N GLY A 64 9.42 22.27 -0.51
CA GLY A 64 9.52 21.77 0.88
C GLY A 64 9.92 20.31 0.94
N GLU A 65 10.36 19.83 2.10
CA GLU A 65 10.60 18.40 2.35
C GLU A 65 9.24 17.71 2.47
N TYR A 66 8.88 16.86 1.50
CA TYR A 66 7.74 15.96 1.65
C TYR A 66 8.20 14.68 2.35
N GLY A 67 7.39 14.19 3.29
CA GLY A 67 7.33 12.83 3.80
C GLY A 67 8.62 12.09 4.20
N ASP A 68 8.75 11.79 5.49
CA ASP A 68 9.45 10.58 5.93
C ASP A 68 8.46 9.41 6.08
N ILE A 69 8.96 8.19 6.31
CA ILE A 69 8.13 7.01 6.56
C ILE A 69 7.18 7.18 7.75
N GLY A 70 7.54 8.01 8.73
CA GLY A 70 6.67 8.36 9.86
C GLY A 70 5.48 9.22 9.45
N THR A 71 5.67 10.11 8.46
CA THR A 71 4.60 10.91 7.85
C THR A 71 3.64 10.03 7.07
N ALA A 72 4.16 9.06 6.31
CA ALA A 72 3.33 8.07 5.63
C ALA A 72 2.50 7.23 6.62
N LEU A 73 3.13 6.73 7.70
CA LEU A 73 2.42 6.05 8.78
C LEU A 73 1.33 6.95 9.41
N TYR A 74 1.66 8.20 9.71
CA TYR A 74 0.70 9.13 10.29
C TYR A 74 -0.52 9.32 9.38
N ARG A 75 -0.32 9.43 8.07
CA ARG A 75 -1.42 9.51 7.08
C ARG A 75 -2.27 8.25 7.06
N LEU A 76 -1.64 7.07 7.01
CA LEU A 76 -2.37 5.80 7.07
C LEU A 76 -3.21 5.70 8.36
N VAL A 77 -2.66 6.13 9.50
CA VAL A 77 -3.39 6.16 10.78
C VAL A 77 -4.57 7.13 10.75
N GLN A 78 -4.42 8.30 10.13
CA GLN A 78 -5.50 9.27 10.02
C GLN A 78 -6.67 8.76 9.17
N LEU A 79 -6.37 8.04 8.09
CA LEU A 79 -7.38 7.59 7.13
C LEU A 79 -8.02 6.25 7.53
N PHE A 80 -7.22 5.32 8.05
CA PHE A 80 -7.63 3.93 8.24
C PHE A 80 -7.53 3.43 9.69
N GLY A 81 -7.00 4.25 10.61
CA GLY A 81 -6.76 3.84 11.99
C GLY A 81 -5.46 3.04 12.14
N THR A 82 -5.30 2.32 13.26
CA THR A 82 -4.05 1.59 13.56
C THR A 82 -3.86 0.37 12.64
N PRO A 83 -2.61 -0.10 12.42
CA PRO A 83 -2.35 -1.32 11.66
C PRO A 83 -3.16 -2.52 12.17
N GLN A 84 -3.72 -3.29 11.24
CA GLN A 84 -4.66 -4.38 11.48
C GLN A 84 -4.02 -5.77 11.54
N LEU A 85 -2.78 -5.91 11.03
CA LEU A 85 -2.09 -7.20 11.00
C LEU A 85 -1.60 -7.58 12.41
N PRO A 86 -1.85 -8.83 12.86
CA PRO A 86 -1.35 -9.31 14.14
C PRO A 86 0.15 -9.09 14.29
N GLY A 87 0.56 -8.61 15.47
CA GLY A 87 1.95 -8.25 15.74
C GLY A 87 2.33 -6.82 15.35
N TYR A 88 1.55 -6.13 14.51
CA TYR A 88 1.73 -4.72 14.14
C TYR A 88 0.78 -3.75 14.86
N GLU A 89 -0.16 -4.29 15.63
CA GLU A 89 -1.17 -3.53 16.35
C GLU A 89 -0.57 -2.61 17.42
N ALA A 90 -1.31 -1.57 17.79
CA ALA A 90 -0.89 -0.66 18.85
C ALA A 90 -0.83 -1.39 20.21
N GLY A 91 0.37 -1.42 20.81
CA GLY A 91 0.59 -2.05 22.11
C GLY A 91 0.95 -3.53 22.06
N SER A 92 1.12 -4.12 20.86
CA SER A 92 1.66 -5.47 20.71
C SER A 92 3.12 -5.56 21.17
N ASP A 93 3.54 -6.77 21.52
CA ASP A 93 4.95 -7.04 21.80
C ASP A 93 5.76 -6.83 20.51
N ILE A 94 6.84 -6.05 20.63
CA ILE A 94 7.73 -5.69 19.51
C ILE A 94 9.04 -6.46 19.55
N SER A 95 9.19 -7.38 20.53
CA SER A 95 10.44 -8.10 20.76
C SER A 95 10.91 -8.96 19.58
N GLU A 96 9.98 -9.38 18.72
CA GLU A 96 10.24 -10.20 17.53
C GLU A 96 10.39 -9.39 16.24
N ARG A 97 10.16 -8.06 16.26
CA ARG A 97 10.26 -7.21 15.08
C ARG A 97 11.74 -6.94 14.75
N SER A 98 12.17 -7.28 13.53
CA SER A 98 13.53 -7.02 13.08
C SER A 98 13.66 -5.66 12.38
N ASP A 99 12.86 -5.41 11.36
CA ASP A 99 13.05 -4.27 10.45
C ASP A 99 11.76 -3.50 10.14
N GLU A 100 10.58 -4.08 10.40
CA GLU A 100 9.27 -3.48 10.12
C GLU A 100 8.60 -3.01 11.42
N THR A 101 8.07 -1.81 11.41
CA THR A 101 7.38 -1.15 12.52
C THR A 101 5.87 -1.05 12.32
N PHE A 102 5.37 -1.10 11.09
CA PHE A 102 3.94 -1.17 10.79
C PHE A 102 3.66 -1.97 9.54
N LYS A 103 2.46 -2.55 9.45
CA LYS A 103 1.99 -3.25 8.26
C LYS A 103 0.48 -3.21 8.16
N TYR A 104 -0.01 -2.69 7.05
CA TYR A 104 -1.43 -2.69 6.68
C TYR A 104 -1.67 -3.71 5.57
N LEU A 105 -2.87 -4.28 5.54
CA LEU A 105 -3.37 -5.11 4.45
C LEU A 105 -4.64 -4.46 3.90
N PHE A 106 -4.59 -4.01 2.65
CA PHE A 106 -5.73 -3.39 1.99
C PHE A 106 -6.29 -4.30 0.91
N ARG A 107 -7.60 -4.21 0.75
CA ARG A 107 -8.35 -4.65 -0.42
C ARG A 107 -8.46 -3.47 -1.36
N VAL A 108 -8.04 -3.67 -2.60
CA VAL A 108 -8.19 -2.72 -3.68
C VAL A 108 -9.28 -3.22 -4.60
N SER A 109 -10.21 -2.35 -4.97
CA SER A 109 -11.28 -2.67 -5.92
C SER A 109 -11.34 -1.62 -7.01
N ALA A 110 -11.47 -2.05 -8.26
CA ALA A 110 -11.54 -1.16 -9.42
C ALA A 110 -12.66 -1.60 -10.37
N ASP A 111 -13.36 -0.65 -10.97
CA ASP A 111 -14.29 -0.90 -12.08
C ASP A 111 -13.58 -0.60 -13.40
N SER A 112 -12.75 -1.55 -13.86
CA SER A 112 -11.88 -1.40 -15.04
C SER A 112 -11.85 -2.69 -15.86
N GLU A 113 -11.83 -2.56 -17.19
CA GLU A 113 -11.65 -3.71 -18.10
C GLU A 113 -10.19 -4.18 -18.17
N GLU A 114 -9.23 -3.37 -17.70
CA GLU A 114 -7.79 -3.62 -17.79
C GLU A 114 -7.18 -4.15 -16.49
N LEU A 115 -7.86 -3.96 -15.37
CA LEU A 115 -7.43 -4.38 -14.03
C LEU A 115 -8.36 -5.48 -13.50
N PRO A 116 -7.88 -6.31 -12.55
CA PRO A 116 -8.78 -7.21 -11.83
C PRO A 116 -9.80 -6.42 -11.00
N ASP A 117 -11.01 -6.96 -10.84
CA ASP A 117 -12.08 -6.36 -10.04
C ASP A 117 -11.63 -6.10 -8.59
N GLU A 118 -10.82 -7.00 -8.04
CA GLU A 118 -10.29 -6.93 -6.68
C GLU A 118 -8.89 -7.57 -6.58
N TRP A 119 -8.00 -6.95 -5.81
CA TRP A 119 -6.73 -7.54 -5.38
C TRP A 119 -6.32 -7.05 -4.00
N LEU A 120 -5.32 -7.70 -3.38
CA LEU A 120 -4.80 -7.29 -2.08
C LEU A 120 -3.43 -6.64 -2.22
N VAL A 121 -3.17 -5.65 -1.37
CA VAL A 121 -1.86 -5.00 -1.24
C VAL A 121 -1.49 -4.88 0.23
N THR A 122 -0.21 -5.05 0.55
CA THR A 122 0.31 -4.67 1.86
C THR A 122 1.14 -3.40 1.77
N VAL A 123 1.04 -2.58 2.82
CA VAL A 123 1.80 -1.33 2.95
C VAL A 123 2.52 -1.35 4.28
N HIS A 124 3.84 -1.23 4.25
CA HIS A 124 4.69 -1.32 5.42
C HIS A 124 5.89 -0.38 5.30
N ASP A 125 6.65 -0.23 6.38
CA ASP A 125 7.98 0.33 6.29
C ASP A 125 8.97 -0.73 5.78
N TRP A 126 9.79 -0.34 4.81
CA TRP A 126 10.82 -1.17 4.22
C TRP A 126 12.16 -0.45 4.30
N HIS A 127 13.01 -0.82 5.25
CA HIS A 127 14.32 -0.18 5.45
C HIS A 127 14.27 1.36 5.44
N VAL A 128 13.32 1.95 6.18
CA VAL A 128 13.01 3.40 6.26
C VAL A 128 12.37 4.04 5.01
N ASP A 129 12.08 3.26 3.97
CA ASP A 129 11.27 3.66 2.81
C ASP A 129 9.84 3.09 2.91
N LEU A 130 8.97 3.48 1.99
CA LEU A 130 7.64 2.88 1.83
C LEU A 130 7.74 1.56 1.07
N GLY A 131 7.32 0.47 1.72
CA GLY A 131 7.14 -0.84 1.10
C GLY A 131 5.70 -1.04 0.63
N VAL A 132 5.54 -1.56 -0.59
CA VAL A 132 4.25 -1.91 -1.17
C VAL A 132 4.38 -3.28 -1.82
N CYS A 133 3.66 -4.26 -1.31
CA CYS A 133 3.62 -5.59 -1.90
C CYS A 133 2.26 -5.85 -2.54
N LEU A 134 2.24 -6.63 -3.61
CA LEU A 134 1.03 -7.37 -3.98
C LEU A 134 0.88 -8.53 -3.00
N ALA A 135 -0.34 -8.82 -2.60
CA ALA A 135 -0.62 -9.82 -1.59
C ALA A 135 -1.75 -10.76 -1.99
N GLY A 136 -1.85 -11.89 -1.31
CA GLY A 136 -2.90 -12.85 -1.52
C GLY A 136 -2.85 -13.98 -0.50
N TRP A 137 -4.01 -14.56 -0.20
CA TRP A 137 -4.09 -15.72 0.68
C TRP A 137 -3.78 -17.01 -0.09
N GLU A 138 -2.92 -17.86 0.47
CA GLU A 138 -2.52 -19.13 -0.15
C GLU A 138 -3.74 -20.01 -0.46
N SER A 139 -4.72 -20.06 0.45
CA SER A 139 -5.93 -20.87 0.28
C SER A 139 -6.82 -20.43 -0.90
N ASP A 140 -6.72 -19.17 -1.32
CA ASP A 140 -7.44 -18.63 -2.47
C ASP A 140 -6.73 -18.97 -3.81
N GLY A 141 -5.61 -19.70 -3.75
CA GLY A 141 -4.77 -19.99 -4.92
C GLY A 141 -4.06 -18.76 -5.46
N ALA A 142 -3.86 -17.74 -4.62
CA ALA A 142 -3.25 -16.49 -5.03
C ALA A 142 -1.75 -16.70 -5.36
N ALA A 143 -1.30 -16.05 -6.43
CA ALA A 143 0.10 -16.00 -6.81
C ALA A 143 0.51 -14.53 -7.03
N PRO A 144 0.80 -13.77 -5.95
CA PRO A 144 1.14 -12.35 -6.06
C PRO A 144 2.27 -12.08 -7.05
N ALA A 145 3.29 -12.95 -7.07
CA ALA A 145 4.42 -12.94 -8.01
C ALA A 145 4.06 -13.10 -9.50
N GLU A 146 2.85 -13.59 -9.81
CA GLU A 146 2.36 -13.77 -11.18
C GLU A 146 1.37 -12.68 -11.62
N MET A 147 1.00 -11.76 -10.71
CA MET A 147 0.13 -10.63 -11.04
C MET A 147 0.79 -9.68 -12.05
N ASP A 148 -0.04 -9.10 -12.91
CA ASP A 148 0.39 -8.23 -14.01
C ASP A 148 1.16 -7.00 -13.49
N THR A 149 2.18 -6.59 -14.24
CA THR A 149 2.97 -5.38 -13.99
C THR A 149 2.08 -4.13 -13.85
N ALA A 150 1.00 -4.02 -14.62
CA ALA A 150 0.04 -2.92 -14.53
C ALA A 150 -0.61 -2.83 -13.13
N VAL A 151 -0.96 -3.97 -12.52
CA VAL A 151 -1.49 -4.03 -11.15
C VAL A 151 -0.45 -3.52 -10.15
N GLY A 152 0.82 -3.88 -10.36
CA GLY A 152 1.93 -3.37 -9.55
C GLY A 152 2.11 -1.85 -9.64
N LEU A 153 2.13 -1.30 -10.86
CA LEU A 153 2.26 0.15 -11.09
C LEU A 153 1.08 0.93 -10.50
N VAL A 154 -0.15 0.44 -10.69
CA VAL A 154 -1.36 1.05 -10.10
C VAL A 154 -1.30 1.01 -8.59
N SER A 155 -0.89 -0.12 -8.00
CA SER A 155 -0.78 -0.26 -6.54
C SER A 155 0.26 0.70 -5.95
N LEU A 156 1.42 0.83 -6.59
CA LEU A 156 2.44 1.81 -6.19
C LEU A 156 1.93 3.25 -6.29
N ALA A 157 1.27 3.60 -7.39
CA ALA A 157 0.76 4.94 -7.63
C ALA A 157 -0.35 5.30 -6.65
N LEU A 158 -1.30 4.39 -6.43
CA LEU A 158 -2.41 4.54 -5.47
C LEU A 158 -1.89 4.74 -4.05
N VAL A 159 -1.02 3.85 -3.57
CA VAL A 159 -0.50 3.93 -2.20
C VAL A 159 0.34 5.19 -2.02
N THR A 160 1.15 5.56 -3.02
CA THR A 160 1.91 6.82 -3.00
C THR A 160 0.97 8.01 -2.85
N ASN A 161 -0.08 8.07 -3.67
CA ASN A 161 -1.07 9.14 -3.62
C ASN A 161 -1.71 9.25 -2.24
N VAL A 162 -2.17 8.13 -1.67
CA VAL A 162 -2.82 8.07 -0.36
C VAL A 162 -1.92 8.61 0.76
N VAL A 163 -0.60 8.37 0.70
CA VAL A 163 0.32 8.80 1.76
C VAL A 163 0.98 10.15 1.51
N THR A 164 0.94 10.69 0.28
CA THR A 164 1.60 11.97 -0.06
C THR A 164 0.64 13.10 -0.37
N GLU A 165 -0.53 12.83 -0.96
CA GLU A 165 -1.45 13.89 -1.39
C GLU A 165 -2.42 14.30 -0.27
N PRO A 166 -2.82 15.59 -0.21
CA PRO A 166 -3.84 16.04 0.71
C PRO A 166 -5.20 15.42 0.38
N VAL A 167 -5.93 14.96 1.39
CA VAL A 167 -7.29 14.44 1.20
C VAL A 167 -8.29 15.54 1.48
N GLN A 168 -9.25 15.75 0.59
CA GLN A 168 -10.34 16.69 0.81
C GLN A 168 -11.34 16.10 1.80
N CYS A 169 -11.60 16.81 2.90
CA CYS A 169 -12.71 16.46 3.77
C CYS A 169 -14.02 17.03 3.21
N GLU A 170 -14.81 16.16 2.60
CA GLU A 170 -16.13 16.51 2.03
C GLU A 170 -17.07 17.15 3.04
N PHE A 171 -16.94 16.83 4.34
CA PHE A 171 -17.82 17.37 5.38
C PHE A 171 -17.55 18.83 5.77
N LYS A 172 -16.39 19.39 5.38
CA LYS A 172 -15.99 20.73 5.82
C LYS A 172 -15.42 21.65 4.73
N ASP A 173 -15.28 21.19 3.50
CA ASP A 173 -14.56 21.92 2.43
C ASP A 173 -13.15 22.38 2.87
N ILE A 174 -12.47 21.55 3.68
CA ILE A 174 -11.11 21.79 4.18
C ILE A 174 -10.20 20.65 3.72
N TRP A 175 -9.03 21.00 3.21
CA TRP A 175 -7.96 20.08 2.81
C TRP A 175 -7.07 19.74 4.01
N TYR A 176 -6.74 18.46 4.21
CA TYR A 176 -5.89 17.98 5.31
C TYR A 176 -4.57 17.43 4.82
#